data_AF-A0AAV4XSK5-F1
#
_entry.id   AF-A0AAV4XSK5-F1
#
_cell.length_a   1.000
_cell.length_b   1.000
_cell.length_c   1.000
_cell.angle_alpha   90.00
_cell.angle_beta   90.00
_cell.angle_gamma   90.00
#
_symmetry.space_group_name_H-M   'P 1'
#
loop_
_entity.id
_entity.type
_entity.pdbx_description
1 polymer ?
#
loop_
_entity_poly.entity_id
_entity_poly.type
_entity_poly.pdbx_seq_one_letter_code
_entity_poly.pdbx_strand_id
1 'polypeptide(L)'
;MDGLQKPQGINDRRHFLLLLTFTCFNSRWFDPEAAASLRLLWRSLPDAYLTYQEMQETFRMQLQASELENFFEFYQEIVQENCHVMKPRRLMDLCRGQ
;
A
#
# COMPACT_ATOMS: atom_id res chain seq x y z
N MET A 1 -16.11 1.64 32.52
CA MET A 1 -16.85 0.90 31.48
C MET A 1 -16.22 1.28 30.17
N ASP A 2 -15.36 0.39 29.67
CA ASP A 2 -14.62 0.52 28.43
C ASP A 2 -15.56 0.77 27.26
N GLY A 3 -15.38 1.93 26.62
CA GLY A 3 -15.94 2.18 25.31
C GLY A 3 -15.25 1.26 24.32
N LEU A 4 -15.94 0.20 23.90
CA LEU A 4 -15.54 -0.63 22.77
C LEU A 4 -15.22 0.29 21.58
N GLN A 5 -13.94 0.51 21.31
CA GLN A 5 -13.47 1.00 20.03
C GLN A 5 -13.91 -0.05 18.99
N LYS A 6 -14.91 0.32 18.18
CA LYS A 6 -15.18 -0.40 16.93
C LYS A 6 -13.84 -0.52 16.19
N PRO A 7 -13.47 -1.71 15.68
CA PRO A 7 -12.32 -1.81 14.79
C PRO A 7 -12.59 -0.83 13.65
N GLN A 8 -11.69 0.15 13.49
CA GLN A 8 -11.79 1.12 12.41
C GLN A 8 -11.71 0.31 11.12
N GLY A 9 -12.88 0.07 10.51
CA GLY A 9 -12.97 -0.61 9.23
C GLY A 9 -12.02 0.09 8.27
N ILE A 10 -11.17 -0.70 7.63
CA ILE A 10 -10.29 -0.28 6.54
C ILE A 10 -11.06 0.72 5.68
N ASN A 11 -10.68 2.01 5.77
CA ASN A 11 -11.38 3.12 5.15
C ASN A 11 -11.49 2.86 3.63
N ASP A 12 -12.59 3.20 2.96
CA ASP A 12 -12.81 2.88 1.53
C ASP A 12 -11.62 3.28 0.64
N ARG A 13 -10.95 4.38 1.02
CA ARG A 13 -9.71 4.85 0.42
C ARG A 13 -8.54 3.87 0.57
N ARG A 14 -8.38 3.24 1.73
CA ARG A 14 -7.33 2.26 2.02
C ARG A 14 -7.52 0.99 1.17
N HIS A 15 -8.76 0.50 1.08
CA HIS A 15 -9.10 -0.60 0.18
C HIS A 15 -8.83 -0.24 -1.29
N PHE A 16 -9.20 0.97 -1.70
CA PHE A 16 -8.88 1.45 -3.05
C PHE A 16 -7.37 1.45 -3.33
N LEU A 17 -6.54 1.92 -2.38
CA LEU A 17 -5.08 1.92 -2.55
C LEU A 17 -4.49 0.50 -2.61
N LEU A 18 -5.00 -0.42 -1.81
CA LEU A 18 -4.63 -1.85 -1.88
C LEU A 18 -4.96 -2.44 -3.26
N LEU A 19 -6.20 -2.24 -3.72
CA LEU A 19 -6.66 -2.75 -5.01
C LEU A 19 -5.89 -2.12 -6.18
N LEU A 20 -5.66 -0.81 -6.16
CA LEU A 20 -4.88 -0.12 -7.19
C LEU A 20 -3.46 -0.67 -7.28
N THR A 21 -2.79 -0.81 -6.13
CA THR A 21 -1.44 -1.38 -6.06
C THR A 21 -1.43 -2.81 -6.58
N PHE A 22 -2.45 -3.62 -6.23
CA PHE A 22 -2.59 -4.99 -6.70
C PHE A 22 -2.86 -5.08 -8.21
N THR A 23 -3.71 -4.20 -8.76
CA THR A 23 -3.96 -4.14 -10.20
C THR A 23 -2.67 -3.84 -10.96
N CYS A 24 -1.88 -2.85 -10.52
CA CYS A 24 -0.58 -2.55 -11.11
C CYS A 24 0.40 -3.72 -10.99
N PHE A 25 0.41 -4.42 -9.86
CA PHE A 25 1.23 -5.63 -9.71
C PHE A 25 0.89 -6.67 -10.77
N ASN A 26 -0.40 -6.92 -11.04
CA ASN A 26 -0.84 -7.88 -12.05
C ASN A 26 -0.52 -7.43 -13.49
N SER A 27 -0.53 -6.12 -13.77
CA SER A 27 -0.24 -5.58 -15.10
C SER A 27 1.24 -5.29 -15.35
N ARG A 28 2.13 -5.47 -14.36
CA ARG A 28 3.55 -5.05 -14.40
C ARG A 28 4.35 -5.57 -15.60
N TRP A 29 3.95 -6.71 -16.15
CA TRP A 29 4.63 -7.34 -17.29
C TRP A 29 4.23 -6.73 -18.65
N PHE A 30 3.10 -6.02 -18.69
CA PHE A 30 2.52 -5.46 -19.92
C PHE A 30 2.61 -3.94 -19.98
N ASP A 31 2.73 -3.29 -18.82
CA ASP A 31 2.82 -1.83 -18.72
C ASP A 31 3.92 -1.43 -17.73
N PRO A 32 5.17 -1.25 -18.21
CA PRO A 32 6.27 -0.80 -17.36
C PRO A 32 6.08 0.63 -16.84
N GLU A 33 5.28 1.46 -17.52
CA GLU A 33 5.00 2.85 -17.13
C GLU A 33 3.95 2.92 -15.99
N ALA A 34 3.12 1.88 -15.83
CA ALA A 34 2.18 1.78 -14.71
C ALA A 34 2.90 1.84 -13.36
N ALA A 35 4.08 1.22 -13.23
CA ALA A 35 4.87 1.27 -12.01
C ALA A 35 5.39 2.69 -11.70
N ALA A 36 5.84 3.42 -12.72
CA ALA A 36 6.28 4.80 -12.57
C ALA A 36 5.12 5.72 -12.15
N SER A 37 3.95 5.54 -12.77
CA SER A 37 2.72 6.27 -12.44
C SER A 37 2.23 5.97 -11.02
N LEU A 38 2.24 4.69 -10.62
CA LEU A 38 1.87 4.27 -9.28
C LEU A 38 2.81 4.85 -8.22
N ARG A 39 4.12 4.93 -8.50
CA ARG A 39 5.11 5.59 -7.63
C ARG A 39 4.79 7.06 -7.45
N LEU A 40 4.47 7.79 -8.52
CA LEU A 40 4.08 9.20 -8.42
C LEU A 40 2.80 9.38 -7.60
N LEU A 41 1.80 8.53 -7.84
CA LEU A 41 0.56 8.52 -7.08
C LEU A 41 0.83 8.31 -5.59
N TRP A 42 1.57 7.25 -5.23
CA TRP A 42 1.94 7.03 -3.84
C TRP A 42 2.72 8.22 -3.27
N ARG A 43 3.64 8.85 -4.00
CA ARG A 43 4.34 10.05 -3.49
C ARG A 43 3.43 11.26 -3.26
N SER A 44 2.35 11.40 -4.03
CA SER A 44 1.41 12.51 -3.93
C SER A 44 0.39 12.37 -2.80
N LEU A 45 0.20 11.15 -2.31
CA LEU A 45 -0.83 10.84 -1.32
C LEU A 45 -0.29 11.01 0.11
N PRO A 46 -1.02 11.70 1.00
CA PRO A 46 -0.64 11.82 2.41
C PRO A 46 -0.91 10.55 3.23
N ASP A 47 -1.40 9.48 2.60
CA ASP A 47 -1.72 8.22 3.25
C ASP A 47 -0.46 7.51 3.78
N ALA A 48 -0.61 6.87 4.94
CA ALA A 48 0.42 5.99 5.50
C ALA A 48 0.75 4.85 4.52
N TYR A 49 1.94 4.28 4.61
CA TYR A 49 2.29 3.12 3.80
C TYR A 49 1.43 1.90 4.17
N LEU A 50 1.10 1.06 3.18
CA LEU A 50 0.52 -0.26 3.39
C LEU A 50 1.51 -1.15 4.13
N THR A 51 0.99 -1.94 5.07
CA THR A 51 1.77 -2.96 5.77
C THR A 51 1.59 -4.32 5.14
N TYR A 52 2.55 -5.21 5.39
CA TYR A 52 2.41 -6.62 5.02
C TYR A 52 1.18 -7.26 5.66
N GLN A 53 0.89 -6.93 6.92
CA GLN A 53 -0.29 -7.44 7.62
C GLN A 53 -1.59 -7.02 6.91
N GLU A 54 -1.73 -5.76 6.51
CA GLU A 54 -2.92 -5.30 5.77
C GLU A 54 -3.08 -6.04 4.43
N MET A 55 -1.97 -6.26 3.70
CA MET A 55 -2.01 -7.05 2.47
C MET A 55 -2.38 -8.50 2.73
N GLN A 56 -1.82 -9.11 3.77
CA GLN A 56 -2.12 -10.47 4.18
C GLN A 56 -3.60 -10.61 4.54
N GLU A 57 -4.13 -9.75 5.41
CA GLU A 57 -5.53 -9.80 5.83
C GLU A 57 -6.49 -9.63 4.65
N THR A 58 -6.13 -8.78 3.68
CA THR A 58 -6.94 -8.50 2.48
C THR A 58 -6.89 -9.64 1.47
N PHE A 59 -5.72 -10.22 1.23
CA PHE A 59 -5.49 -11.15 0.11
C PHE A 59 -5.20 -12.60 0.51
N ARG A 60 -5.21 -12.95 1.80
CA ARG A 60 -4.92 -14.32 2.29
C ARG A 60 -5.78 -15.43 1.68
N MET A 61 -6.96 -15.12 1.17
CA MET A 61 -7.85 -16.11 0.55
C MET A 61 -7.58 -16.26 -0.96
N GLN A 62 -6.86 -15.32 -1.56
CA GLN A 62 -6.67 -15.19 -3.00
C GLN A 62 -5.23 -15.46 -3.43
N LEU A 63 -4.26 -15.14 -2.58
CA LEU A 63 -2.83 -15.28 -2.87
C LEU A 63 -2.21 -16.35 -1.99
N GLN A 64 -1.34 -17.15 -2.59
CA GLN A 64 -0.40 -17.99 -1.84
C GLN A 64 0.63 -17.12 -1.12
N ALA A 65 1.28 -17.67 -0.09
CA ALA A 65 2.27 -16.94 0.70
C ALA A 65 3.41 -16.34 -0.16
N SER A 66 3.91 -17.09 -1.14
CA SER A 66 4.96 -16.60 -2.05
C SER A 66 4.47 -15.51 -3.00
N GLU A 67 3.22 -15.56 -3.45
CA GLU A 67 2.63 -14.51 -4.28
C GLU A 67 2.40 -13.23 -3.50
N LEU A 68 1.98 -13.36 -2.23
CA LEU A 68 1.84 -12.26 -1.30
C LEU A 68 3.19 -11.58 -1.00
N GLU A 69 4.25 -12.38 -0.82
CA GLU A 69 5.61 -11.88 -0.64
C GLU A 69 6.10 -11.10 -1.86
N ASN A 70 5.98 -11.67 -3.06
CA ASN A 70 6.29 -10.98 -4.32
C ASN A 70 5.49 -9.68 -4.50
N PHE A 71 4.21 -9.66 -4.09
CA PHE A 71 3.38 -8.48 -4.14
C PHE A 71 3.87 -7.39 -3.18
N PHE A 72 4.27 -7.79 -1.97
CA PHE A 72 4.81 -6.86 -0.98
C PHE A 72 6.16 -6.29 -1.39
N GLU A 73 7.06 -7.11 -1.94
CA GLU A 73 8.34 -6.68 -2.50
C GLU A 73 8.15 -5.64 -3.62
N PHE A 74 7.25 -5.93 -4.57
CA PHE A 74 6.86 -4.98 -5.60
C PHE A 74 6.39 -3.65 -5.00
N TYR A 75 5.52 -3.69 -3.99
CA TYR A 75 5.05 -2.49 -3.33
C TYR A 75 6.20 -1.71 -2.66
N GLN A 76 7.15 -2.38 -2.00
CA GLN A 76 8.34 -1.75 -1.41
C GLN A 76 9.20 -1.05 -2.47
N GLU A 77 9.34 -1.63 -3.67
CA GLU A 77 10.04 -1.00 -4.80
C GLU A 77 9.32 0.24 -5.34
N ILE A 78 7.99 0.23 -5.31
CA ILE A 78 7.16 1.36 -5.73
C ILE A 78 7.36 2.54 -4.78
N VAL A 79 7.21 2.32 -3.47
CA VAL A 79 7.30 3.39 -2.47
C VAL A 79 8.73 3.72 -2.05
N GLN A 80 9.70 2.88 -2.42
CA GLN A 80 11.12 3.02 -2.08
C GLN A 80 11.37 3.13 -0.57
N GLU A 81 10.55 2.44 0.23
CA GLU A 81 10.60 2.49 1.68
C GLU A 81 10.45 1.09 2.28
N ASN A 82 11.17 0.87 3.39
CA ASN A 82 11.11 -0.39 4.11
C ASN A 82 9.87 -0.40 5.03
N CYS A 83 8.77 -0.93 4.46
CA CYS A 83 7.41 -0.85 5.02
C CYS A 83 7.05 -1.98 6.01
N HIS A 84 8.02 -2.68 6.60
CA HIS A 84 7.74 -3.77 7.56
C HIS A 84 7.09 -3.27 8.86
N VAL A 85 7.16 -1.97 9.16
CA VAL A 85 6.53 -1.34 10.34
C VAL A 85 5.73 -0.12 9.88
N MET A 86 4.49 0.05 10.39
CA MET A 86 3.69 1.25 10.15
C MET A 86 4.52 2.48 10.52
N LYS A 87 4.95 3.24 9.51
CA LYS A 87 5.59 4.55 9.69
C LYS A 87 4.66 5.61 9.11
N PRO A 88 4.22 6.61 9.90
CA PRO A 88 3.66 7.81 9.30
C PRO A 88 4.71 8.42 8.36
N ARG A 89 4.28 8.96 7.22
CA ARG A 89 5.20 9.67 6.32
C ARG A 89 5.86 10.82 7.06
N ARG A 90 7.10 11.13 6.70
CA ARG A 90 7.79 12.27 7.30
C ARG A 90 7.05 13.54 6.88
N LEU A 91 6.90 14.50 7.79
CA LEU A 91 6.30 15.82 7.52
C LEU A 91 6.88 16.49 6.26
N MET A 92 8.18 16.28 5.97
CA MET A 92 8.84 16.79 4.77
C MET A 92 8.26 16.24 3.45
N ASP A 93 7.65 15.06 3.45
CA ASP A 93 7.02 14.48 2.25
C ASP A 93 5.66 15.14 1.95
N LEU A 94 5.01 15.72 2.97
CA LEU A 94 3.75 16.46 2.86
C LEU A 94 3.97 17.94 2.50
N CYS A 95 5.15 18.49 2.82
CA CYS A 95 5.47 19.91 2.65
C CYS A 95 6.08 20.27 1.27
N ARG A 96 6.21 19.33 0.33
CA ARG A 96 6.69 19.63 -1.04
C ARG A 96 5.65 20.32 -1.94
N GLY A 97 4.52 20.75 -1.36
CA GLY A 97 3.46 21.51 -2.01
C GLY A 97 3.39 22.97 -1.57
N GLN A 98 4.54 23.65 -1.43
CA GLN A 98 4.61 25.11 -1.35
C GLN A 98 5.67 25.65 -2.32
#